data_AF-A0A3M1SQ52-F1
#
_entry.id   AF-A0A3M1SQ52-F1
#
_cell.length_a   1.000
_cell.length_b   1.000
_cell.length_c   1.000
_cell.angle_alpha   90.00
_cell.angle_beta   90.00
_cell.angle_gamma   90.00
#
_symmetry.space_group_name_H-M   'P 1'
#
loop_
_entity.id
_entity.type
_entity.pdbx_description
1 polymer ?
#
loop_
_entity_poly.entity_id
_entity_poly.type
_entity_poly.pdbx_seq_one_letter_code
_entity_poly.pdbx_strand_id
1 'polypeptide(L)'
;MWAIVVATASLTFAPVGKTTPPDRDPLAVARYRTFNELLQEGEKRVLEGDIEGAIALYTEAQTLNSFLTIGANSWNKLCWYGSLWGYADRVLEACETAVSLAPDNINIIDSRGLARALSGDISGAIADFTTFVEGAGDDVRKFQRQDWIDALEKGTNPFTPEVLRLLFVE
;
A
#
# COMPACT_ATOMS: atom_id res chain seq x y z
N MET A 1 73.89 27.30 -19.24
CA MET A 1 72.56 27.92 -19.38
C MET A 1 71.68 26.92 -20.11
N TRP A 2 70.97 26.05 -19.36
CA TRP A 2 70.16 24.97 -19.94
C TRP A 2 68.68 25.37 -19.87
N ALA A 3 68.03 25.41 -21.03
CA ALA A 3 66.63 25.78 -21.18
C ALA A 3 65.72 24.60 -20.82
N ILE A 4 64.73 24.84 -19.96
CA ILE A 4 63.67 23.88 -19.63
C ILE A 4 62.60 23.99 -20.72
N VAL A 5 62.39 22.93 -21.48
CA VAL A 5 61.26 22.81 -22.42
C VAL A 5 60.06 22.30 -21.65
N VAL A 6 59.02 23.14 -21.52
CA VAL A 6 57.72 22.74 -20.95
C VAL A 6 56.88 22.16 -22.06
N ALA A 7 56.64 20.85 -22.02
CA ALA A 7 55.72 20.18 -22.94
C ALA A 7 54.27 20.43 -22.51
N THR A 8 53.49 21.12 -23.33
CA THR A 8 52.05 21.31 -23.12
C THR A 8 51.30 20.07 -23.62
N ALA A 9 50.86 19.22 -22.68
CA ALA A 9 49.95 18.13 -23.02
C ALA A 9 48.56 18.70 -23.30
N SER A 10 48.12 18.65 -24.56
CA SER A 10 46.75 19.00 -24.95
C SER A 10 45.83 17.82 -24.62
N LEU A 11 44.98 17.97 -23.60
CA LEU A 11 43.92 17.03 -23.28
C LEU A 11 42.85 17.09 -24.38
N THR A 12 42.80 16.06 -25.22
CA THR A 12 41.69 15.84 -26.14
C THR A 12 40.55 15.17 -25.37
N PHE A 13 39.42 15.86 -25.22
CA PHE A 13 38.20 15.25 -24.71
C PHE A 13 37.62 14.36 -25.82
N ALA A 14 37.63 13.05 -25.61
CA ALA A 14 36.84 12.14 -26.43
C ALA A 14 35.34 12.45 -26.25
N PRO A 15 34.51 12.38 -27.30
CA PRO A 15 33.09 12.61 -27.17
C PRO A 15 32.49 11.58 -26.21
N VAL A 16 31.67 12.03 -25.26
CA VAL A 16 30.88 11.17 -24.39
C VAL A 16 30.02 10.29 -25.30
N GLY A 17 30.41 9.02 -25.42
CA GLY A 17 29.62 8.02 -26.11
C GLY A 17 28.23 8.00 -25.47
N LYS A 18 27.18 8.03 -26.30
CA LYS A 18 25.80 7.85 -25.83
C LYS A 18 25.77 6.57 -25.02
N THR A 19 25.72 6.66 -23.70
CA THR A 19 25.45 5.49 -22.88
C THR A 19 24.00 5.11 -23.16
N THR A 20 23.81 4.14 -24.05
CA THR A 20 22.63 3.28 -23.98
C THR A 20 22.49 2.88 -22.51
N PRO A 21 21.29 3.05 -21.88
CA PRO A 21 21.11 2.61 -20.50
C PRO A 21 21.61 1.17 -20.41
N PRO A 22 22.43 0.82 -19.40
CA PRO A 22 23.02 -0.51 -19.33
C PRO A 22 21.89 -1.53 -19.46
N ASP A 23 22.04 -2.48 -20.38
CA ASP A 23 21.09 -3.54 -20.69
C ASP A 23 20.49 -4.06 -19.38
N ARG A 24 19.20 -3.80 -19.14
CA ARG A 24 18.54 -4.31 -17.93
C ARG A 24 18.61 -5.83 -17.99
N ASP A 25 19.18 -6.46 -16.96
CA ASP A 25 19.23 -7.92 -16.80
C ASP A 25 17.90 -8.54 -17.27
N PRO A 26 17.87 -9.38 -18.33
CA PRO A 26 16.63 -9.97 -18.84
C PRO A 26 15.84 -10.70 -17.76
N LEU A 27 16.52 -11.31 -16.78
CA LEU A 27 15.86 -11.94 -15.63
C LEU A 27 15.23 -10.90 -14.70
N ALA A 28 15.87 -9.75 -14.49
CA ALA A 28 15.29 -8.65 -13.72
C ALA A 28 14.05 -8.06 -14.42
N VAL A 29 14.09 -7.91 -15.75
CA VAL A 29 12.93 -7.47 -16.54
C VAL A 29 11.79 -8.48 -16.44
N ALA A 30 12.09 -9.78 -16.55
CA ALA A 30 11.10 -10.84 -16.41
C ALA A 30 10.47 -10.84 -14.99
N ARG A 31 11.29 -10.80 -13.93
CA ARG A 31 10.81 -10.73 -12.54
C ARG A 31 9.92 -9.52 -12.29
N TYR A 32 10.33 -8.34 -12.79
CA TYR A 32 9.53 -7.12 -12.66
C TYR A 32 8.17 -7.25 -13.36
N ARG A 33 8.16 -7.86 -14.56
CA ARG A 33 6.91 -8.11 -15.28
C ARG A 33 6.00 -9.06 -14.49
N THR A 34 6.51 -10.21 -14.06
CA THR A 34 5.75 -11.19 -13.30
C THR A 34 5.26 -10.62 -11.97
N PHE A 35 6.06 -9.80 -11.28
CA PHE A 35 5.65 -9.08 -10.08
C PHE A 35 4.40 -8.22 -10.33
N ASN A 36 4.41 -7.42 -11.39
CA ASN A 36 3.27 -6.56 -11.72
C ASN A 36 2.04 -7.38 -12.16
N GLU A 37 2.24 -8.47 -12.90
CA GLU A 37 1.16 -9.37 -13.33
C GLU A 37 0.48 -10.03 -12.13
N LEU A 38 1.25 -10.58 -11.17
CA LEU A 38 0.73 -11.15 -9.93
C LEU A 38 -0.03 -10.10 -9.12
N LEU A 39 0.53 -8.89 -8.98
CA LEU A 39 -0.12 -7.83 -8.21
C LEU A 39 -1.42 -7.36 -8.88
N GLN A 40 -1.44 -7.20 -10.19
CA GLN A 40 -2.65 -6.82 -10.93
C GLN A 40 -3.75 -7.87 -10.82
N GLU A 41 -3.41 -9.15 -10.97
CA GLU A 41 -4.38 -10.25 -10.79
C GLU A 41 -4.84 -10.36 -9.34
N GLY A 42 -3.94 -10.17 -8.37
CA GLY A 42 -4.28 -10.13 -6.95
C GLY A 42 -5.27 -9.02 -6.64
N GLU A 43 -5.00 -7.80 -7.10
CA GLU A 43 -5.90 -6.66 -6.92
C GLU A 43 -7.26 -6.86 -7.59
N LYS A 44 -7.31 -7.53 -8.75
CA LYS A 44 -8.56 -7.90 -9.39
C LYS A 44 -9.37 -8.87 -8.52
N ARG A 45 -8.72 -9.92 -8.00
CA ARG A 45 -9.37 -10.89 -7.10
C ARG A 45 -9.87 -10.28 -5.80
N VAL A 46 -9.15 -9.28 -5.26
CA VAL A 46 -9.65 -8.48 -4.13
C VAL A 46 -11.01 -7.87 -4.43
N LEU A 47 -11.19 -7.28 -5.62
CA LEU A 47 -12.45 -6.66 -6.03
C LEU A 47 -13.55 -7.69 -6.31
N GLU A 48 -13.20 -8.89 -6.77
CA GLU A 48 -14.12 -10.01 -7.01
C GLU A 48 -14.52 -10.75 -5.72
N GLY A 49 -13.85 -10.47 -4.61
CA GLY A 49 -14.09 -11.12 -3.30
C GLY A 49 -13.34 -12.43 -3.08
N ASP A 50 -12.47 -12.85 -4.02
CA ASP A 50 -11.56 -13.98 -3.83
C ASP A 50 -10.34 -13.53 -3.00
N ILE A 51 -10.57 -13.28 -1.71
CA ILE A 51 -9.55 -12.72 -0.81
C ILE A 51 -8.40 -13.68 -0.54
N GLU A 52 -8.67 -14.97 -0.37
CA GLU A 52 -7.60 -15.96 -0.16
C GLU A 52 -6.72 -16.11 -1.42
N GLY A 53 -7.33 -16.11 -2.61
CA GLY A 53 -6.60 -16.08 -3.88
C GLY A 53 -5.77 -14.80 -4.05
N ALA A 54 -6.32 -13.65 -3.66
CA ALA A 54 -5.58 -12.40 -3.67
C ALA A 54 -4.38 -12.42 -2.72
N ILE A 55 -4.55 -12.88 -1.48
CA ILE A 55 -3.46 -13.00 -0.49
C ILE A 55 -2.34 -13.87 -1.07
N ALA A 56 -2.67 -15.02 -1.66
CA ALA A 56 -1.68 -15.92 -2.25
C ALA A 56 -0.84 -15.22 -3.35
N LEU A 57 -1.47 -14.42 -4.21
CA LEU A 57 -0.78 -13.68 -5.27
C LEU A 57 0.09 -12.53 -4.72
N TYR A 58 -0.37 -11.84 -3.68
CA TYR A 58 0.43 -10.82 -2.99
C TYR A 58 1.67 -11.46 -2.34
N THR A 59 1.50 -12.60 -1.67
CA THR A 59 2.61 -13.37 -1.09
C THR A 59 3.59 -13.80 -2.17
N GLU A 60 3.11 -14.37 -3.28
CA GLU A 60 3.96 -14.79 -4.39
C GLU A 60 4.74 -13.60 -4.98
N ALA A 61 4.07 -12.47 -5.22
CA ALA A 61 4.71 -11.25 -5.70
C ALA A 61 5.84 -10.78 -4.76
N GLN A 62 5.61 -10.82 -3.45
CA GLN A 62 6.62 -10.47 -2.45
C GLN A 62 7.83 -11.41 -2.44
N THR A 63 7.68 -12.68 -2.87
CA THR A 63 8.79 -13.65 -2.94
C THR A 63 9.69 -13.52 -4.17
N LEU A 64 9.24 -12.86 -5.25
CA LEU A 64 9.96 -12.85 -6.54
C LEU A 64 11.32 -12.15 -6.51
N ASN A 65 11.50 -11.13 -5.68
CA ASN A 65 12.77 -10.43 -5.49
C ASN A 65 12.72 -9.49 -4.27
N SER A 66 13.76 -9.49 -3.43
CA SER A 66 13.86 -8.63 -2.24
C SER A 66 13.93 -7.11 -2.53
N PHE A 67 14.19 -6.69 -3.77
CA PHE A 67 14.24 -5.28 -4.16
C PHE A 67 12.91 -4.74 -4.69
N LEU A 68 11.93 -5.60 -4.99
CA LEU A 68 10.60 -5.18 -5.41
C LEU A 68 9.68 -5.15 -4.19
N THR A 69 9.01 -4.02 -3.97
CA THR A 69 8.12 -3.83 -2.83
C THR A 69 6.71 -3.54 -3.32
N ILE A 70 5.73 -4.19 -2.69
CA ILE A 70 4.33 -3.87 -2.89
C ILE A 70 4.06 -2.54 -2.18
N GLY A 71 3.48 -1.59 -2.90
CA GLY A 71 3.24 -0.23 -2.38
C GLY A 71 2.13 -0.20 -1.32
N ALA A 72 2.15 0.83 -0.46
CA ALA A 72 1.17 1.03 0.59
C ALA A 72 -0.29 0.98 0.09
N ASN A 73 -0.57 1.58 -1.08
CA ASN A 73 -1.91 1.60 -1.66
C ASN A 73 -2.42 0.21 -2.08
N SER A 74 -1.54 -0.66 -2.60
CA SER A 74 -1.93 -2.02 -2.97
C SER A 74 -2.21 -2.86 -1.73
N TRP A 75 -1.40 -2.74 -0.68
CA TRP A 75 -1.69 -3.34 0.62
C TRP A 75 -2.99 -2.80 1.22
N ASN A 76 -3.21 -1.48 1.13
CA ASN A 76 -4.44 -0.86 1.59
C ASN A 76 -5.68 -1.36 0.84
N LYS A 77 -5.56 -1.61 -0.48
CA LYS A 77 -6.65 -2.20 -1.27
C LYS A 77 -7.04 -3.57 -0.72
N LEU A 78 -6.06 -4.44 -0.46
CA LEU A 78 -6.30 -5.76 0.14
C LEU A 78 -6.92 -5.62 1.55
N CYS A 79 -6.40 -4.71 2.37
CA CYS A 79 -6.94 -4.39 3.69
C CYS A 79 -8.42 -3.97 3.65
N TRP A 80 -8.73 -2.91 2.89
CA TRP A 80 -10.07 -2.32 2.82
C TRP A 80 -11.10 -3.31 2.28
N TYR A 81 -10.91 -3.77 1.05
CA TYR A 81 -11.90 -4.63 0.40
C TYR A 81 -11.94 -6.02 1.03
N GLY A 82 -10.80 -6.56 1.48
CA GLY A 82 -10.80 -7.82 2.24
C GLY A 82 -11.65 -7.73 3.50
N SER A 83 -11.59 -6.61 4.20
CA SER A 83 -12.45 -6.36 5.37
C SER A 83 -13.93 -6.25 4.98
N LEU A 84 -14.25 -5.53 3.90
CA LEU A 84 -15.62 -5.41 3.38
C LEU A 84 -16.22 -6.75 2.91
N TRP A 85 -15.38 -7.64 2.38
CA TRP A 85 -15.76 -9.01 2.00
C TRP A 85 -15.89 -9.96 3.20
N GLY A 86 -15.65 -9.48 4.43
CA GLY A 86 -15.79 -10.28 5.66
C GLY A 86 -14.53 -11.06 6.05
N TYR A 87 -13.38 -10.73 5.47
CA TYR A 87 -12.09 -11.37 5.74
C TYR A 87 -11.17 -10.49 6.59
N ALA A 88 -11.73 -9.63 7.46
CA ALA A 88 -10.97 -8.65 8.24
C ALA A 88 -9.80 -9.28 9.00
N ASP A 89 -10.01 -10.40 9.71
CA ASP A 89 -8.95 -11.14 10.42
C ASP A 89 -7.80 -11.60 9.52
N ARG A 90 -8.10 -11.92 8.25
CA ARG A 90 -7.14 -12.46 7.28
C ARG A 90 -6.29 -11.38 6.64
N VAL A 91 -6.75 -10.13 6.64
CA VAL A 91 -6.08 -9.00 5.98
C VAL A 91 -5.46 -7.99 6.95
N LEU A 92 -5.51 -8.23 8.26
CA LEU A 92 -4.87 -7.35 9.25
C LEU A 92 -3.37 -7.14 8.97
N GLU A 93 -2.63 -8.17 8.56
CA GLU A 93 -1.22 -8.02 8.20
C GLU A 93 -1.02 -7.07 7.01
N ALA A 94 -1.92 -7.12 6.02
CA ALA A 94 -1.92 -6.18 4.90
C ALA A 94 -2.19 -4.75 5.38
N CYS A 95 -3.13 -4.56 6.31
CA CYS A 95 -3.43 -3.26 6.90
C CYS A 95 -2.23 -2.67 7.67
N GLU A 96 -1.58 -3.47 8.52
CA GLU A 96 -0.40 -3.03 9.27
C GLU A 96 0.78 -2.71 8.34
N THR A 97 0.97 -3.52 7.30
CA THR A 97 1.99 -3.27 6.28
C THR A 97 1.71 -1.96 5.53
N ALA A 98 0.45 -1.70 5.17
CA ALA A 98 0.07 -0.45 4.50
C ALA A 98 0.36 0.78 5.38
N VAL A 99 -0.01 0.74 6.66
CA VAL A 99 0.27 1.83 7.62
C VAL A 99 1.77 1.98 7.84
N SER A 100 2.53 0.89 7.96
CA SER A 100 3.99 0.96 8.12
C SER A 100 4.69 1.62 6.93
N LEU A 101 4.18 1.44 5.71
CA LEU A 101 4.74 2.03 4.49
C LEU A 101 4.32 3.49 4.29
N ALA A 102 3.20 3.91 4.88
CA ALA A 102 2.66 5.26 4.75
C ALA A 102 2.00 5.72 6.07
N PRO A 103 2.79 5.97 7.13
CA PRO A 103 2.28 6.19 8.48
C PRO A 103 1.49 7.49 8.64
N ASP A 104 1.67 8.45 7.73
CA ASP A 104 0.96 9.73 7.76
C ASP A 104 -0.28 9.73 6.83
N ASN A 105 -0.56 8.62 6.15
CA ASN A 105 -1.72 8.53 5.26
C ASN A 105 -2.98 8.13 6.05
N ILE A 106 -3.74 9.14 6.45
CA ILE A 106 -4.97 8.99 7.24
C ILE A 106 -6.02 8.06 6.60
N ASN A 107 -6.08 7.95 5.27
CA ASN A 107 -7.03 7.03 4.62
C ASN A 107 -6.63 5.56 4.81
N ILE A 108 -5.33 5.29 4.87
CA ILE A 108 -4.80 3.95 5.14
C ILE A 108 -5.02 3.60 6.62
N ILE A 109 -4.84 4.57 7.52
CA ILE A 109 -5.17 4.42 8.95
C ILE A 109 -6.67 4.13 9.14
N ASP A 110 -7.56 4.88 8.48
CA ASP A 110 -9.02 4.65 8.50
C ASP A 110 -9.38 3.23 8.02
N SER A 111 -8.71 2.75 6.96
CA SER A 111 -8.92 1.40 6.44
C SER A 111 -8.53 0.31 7.45
N ARG A 112 -7.39 0.49 8.15
CA ARG A 112 -6.99 -0.40 9.25
C ARG A 112 -7.99 -0.33 10.42
N GLY A 113 -8.51 0.86 10.73
CA GLY A 113 -9.53 1.05 11.75
C GLY A 113 -10.78 0.20 11.49
N LEU A 114 -11.26 0.17 10.25
CA LEU A 114 -12.36 -0.70 9.84
C LEU A 114 -12.03 -2.18 10.02
N ALA A 115 -10.85 -2.62 9.56
CA ALA A 115 -10.41 -4.01 9.69
C ALA A 115 -10.32 -4.44 11.16
N ARG A 116 -9.76 -3.58 12.03
CA ARG A 116 -9.66 -3.80 13.47
C ARG A 116 -11.04 -3.88 14.13
N ALA A 117 -11.97 -3.01 13.76
CA ALA A 117 -13.31 -3.04 14.34
C ALA A 117 -14.06 -4.34 13.98
N LEU A 118 -13.94 -4.80 12.72
CA LEU A 118 -14.57 -6.01 12.22
C LEU A 118 -13.92 -7.30 12.75
N SER A 119 -12.63 -7.25 13.12
CA SER A 119 -11.89 -8.34 13.76
C SER A 119 -11.99 -8.33 15.30
N GLY A 120 -12.62 -7.31 15.88
CA GLY A 120 -12.87 -7.19 17.32
C GLY A 120 -11.81 -6.42 18.12
N ASP A 121 -10.77 -5.85 17.49
CA ASP A 121 -9.88 -4.87 18.10
C ASP A 121 -10.56 -3.49 18.16
N ILE A 122 -11.53 -3.37 19.06
CA ILE A 122 -12.36 -2.16 19.19
C ILE A 122 -11.52 -0.96 19.65
N SER A 123 -10.58 -1.17 20.58
CA SER A 123 -9.72 -0.08 21.07
C SER A 123 -8.79 0.44 20.00
N GLY A 124 -8.17 -0.44 19.21
CA GLY A 124 -7.34 -0.05 18.07
C GLY A 124 -8.14 0.63 16.97
N ALA A 125 -9.36 0.18 16.71
CA ALA A 125 -10.26 0.81 15.75
C ALA A 125 -10.63 2.26 16.13
N ILE A 126 -11.03 2.49 17.38
CA ILE A 126 -11.36 3.84 17.88
C ILE A 126 -10.16 4.78 17.72
N ALA A 127 -8.94 4.32 18.04
CA ALA A 127 -7.72 5.11 17.89
C ALA A 127 -7.44 5.50 16.43
N ASP A 128 -7.62 4.56 15.49
CA ASP A 128 -7.42 4.81 14.06
C ASP A 128 -8.49 5.76 13.49
N PHE A 129 -9.77 5.56 13.84
CA PHE A 129 -10.84 6.47 13.42
C PHE A 129 -10.68 7.87 14.01
N THR A 130 -10.22 7.98 15.26
CA THR A 130 -9.94 9.28 15.89
C THR A 130 -8.86 10.02 15.11
N THR A 131 -7.77 9.33 14.77
CA THR A 131 -6.68 9.88 13.95
C THR A 131 -7.21 10.37 12.59
N PHE A 132 -8.11 9.60 11.95
CA PHE A 132 -8.75 10.01 10.71
C PHE A 132 -9.61 11.28 10.89
N VAL A 133 -10.46 11.33 11.92
CA VAL A 133 -11.33 12.48 12.19
C VAL A 133 -10.53 13.77 12.43
N GLU A 134 -9.40 13.67 13.14
CA GLU A 134 -8.51 14.81 13.41
C GLU A 134 -7.78 15.30 12.16
N GLY A 135 -7.35 14.40 11.28
CA GLY A 135 -6.55 14.74 10.10
C GLY A 135 -7.34 15.02 8.82
N ALA A 136 -8.57 14.50 8.69
CA ALA A 136 -9.37 14.64 7.48
C ALA A 136 -9.94 16.05 7.31
N GLY A 137 -10.04 16.49 6.05
CA GLY A 137 -10.76 17.69 5.63
C GLY A 137 -12.16 17.42 5.05
N ASP A 138 -12.59 16.16 4.99
CA ASP A 138 -13.90 15.74 4.47
C ASP A 138 -14.92 15.63 5.62
N ASP A 139 -15.87 16.55 5.67
CA ASP A 139 -16.84 16.61 6.77
C ASP A 139 -17.81 15.42 6.82
N VAL A 140 -18.15 14.82 5.66
CA VAL A 140 -19.11 13.72 5.59
C VAL A 140 -18.51 12.44 6.17
N ARG A 141 -17.30 12.09 5.73
CA ARG A 141 -16.59 10.92 6.28
C ARG A 141 -16.26 11.11 7.74
N LYS A 142 -15.86 12.31 8.16
CA LYS A 142 -15.60 12.60 9.58
C LYS A 142 -16.82 12.36 10.45
N PHE A 143 -17.99 12.87 10.03
CA PHE A 143 -19.22 12.65 10.77
C PHE A 143 -19.54 11.16 10.89
N GLN A 144 -19.39 10.40 9.79
CA GLN A 144 -19.62 8.96 9.81
C GLN A 144 -18.62 8.21 10.73
N ARG A 145 -17.33 8.55 10.71
CA ARG A 145 -16.33 7.92 11.59
C ARG A 145 -16.56 8.31 13.05
N GLN A 146 -17.03 9.53 13.32
CA GLN A 146 -17.44 9.93 14.67
C GLN A 146 -18.63 9.10 15.16
N ASP A 147 -19.65 8.88 14.32
CA ASP A 147 -20.77 8.00 14.65
C ASP A 147 -20.31 6.57 14.95
N TRP A 148 -19.31 6.06 14.22
CA TRP A 148 -18.71 4.76 14.49
C TRP A 148 -17.97 4.72 15.83
N ILE A 149 -17.17 5.74 16.14
CA ILE A 149 -16.49 5.86 17.44
C ILE A 149 -17.51 5.83 18.57
N ASP A 150 -18.54 6.70 18.52
CA ASP A 150 -19.58 6.80 19.53
C ASP A 150 -20.33 5.48 19.73
N ALA A 151 -20.57 4.73 18.65
CA ALA A 151 -21.21 3.42 18.70
C ALA A 151 -20.30 2.38 19.37
N LEU A 152 -19.03 2.32 18.97
CA LEU A 152 -18.05 1.37 19.49
C LEU A 152 -17.74 1.61 20.97
N GLU A 153 -17.65 2.87 21.41
CA GLU A 153 -17.48 3.23 22.83
C GLU A 153 -18.65 2.74 23.71
N LYS A 154 -19.85 2.69 23.14
CA LYS A 154 -21.06 2.16 23.79
C LYS A 154 -21.15 0.62 23.70
N GLY A 155 -20.17 -0.04 23.10
CA GLY A 155 -20.18 -1.48 22.86
C GLY A 155 -21.19 -1.92 21.81
N THR A 156 -21.62 -1.01 20.94
CA THR A 156 -22.55 -1.30 19.83
C THR A 156 -21.80 -1.41 18.52
N ASN A 157 -22.16 -2.38 17.68
CA ASN A 157 -21.54 -2.58 16.37
C ASN A 157 -22.25 -1.70 15.31
N PRO A 158 -21.59 -0.68 14.73
CA PRO A 158 -22.19 0.15 13.68
C PRO A 158 -22.17 -0.50 12.29
N PHE A 159 -21.42 -1.59 12.10
CA PHE A 159 -21.16 -2.21 10.80
C PHE A 159 -22.23 -3.22 10.41
N THR A 160 -23.42 -2.73 10.11
CA THR A 160 -24.48 -3.57 9.52
C THR A 160 -24.14 -3.97 8.08
N PRO A 161 -24.72 -5.05 7.53
CA PRO A 161 -24.54 -5.41 6.13
C PRO A 161 -24.91 -4.29 5.15
N GLU A 162 -25.84 -3.40 5.51
CA GLU A 162 -26.18 -2.22 4.72
C GLU A 162 -25.03 -1.21 4.69
N VAL A 163 -24.50 -0.87 5.87
CA VAL A 163 -23.37 0.05 6.01
C VAL A 163 -22.19 -0.49 5.21
N LEU A 164 -21.80 -1.75 5.42
CA LEU A 164 -20.66 -2.36 4.71
C LEU A 164 -20.84 -2.35 3.18
N ARG A 165 -22.07 -2.53 2.67
CA ARG A 165 -22.33 -2.47 1.24
C ARG A 165 -22.12 -1.07 0.66
N LEU A 166 -22.48 -0.03 1.40
CA LEU A 166 -22.28 1.36 0.98
C LEU A 166 -20.79 1.74 0.92
N LEU A 167 -19.95 1.10 1.73
CA LEU A 167 -18.50 1.33 1.74
C LEU A 167 -17.76 0.79 0.49
N PHE A 168 -18.41 -0.04 -0.33
CA PHE A 168 -17.83 -0.49 -1.62
C PHE A 168 -17.80 0.62 -2.68
N VAL A 169 -18.59 1.68 -2.49
CA VAL A 169 -18.75 2.78 -3.47
C VAL A 169 -18.35 4.14 -2.92
N GLU A 170 -17.78 4.17 -1.71
CA GLU A 170 -17.25 5.37 -1.05
C GLU A 170 -15.94 5.85 -1.68
#